data_AF-A0A951UMI3-F1
#
_entry.id   AF-A0A951UMI3-F1
#
_cell.length_a   1.000
_cell.length_b   1.000
_cell.length_c   1.000
_cell.angle_alpha   90.00
_cell.angle_beta   90.00
_cell.angle_gamma   90.00
#
_symmetry.space_group_name_H-M   'P 1'
#
loop_
_entity.id
_entity.type
_entity.pdbx_description
1 polymer ?
#
loop_
_entity_poly.entity_id
_entity_poly.type
_entity_poly.pdbx_seq_one_letter_code
_entity_poly.pdbx_strand_id
1 'polypeptide(L)'
;MVASYTPEEMTMIAEAPMLTGLAVAMVDVGIVSTAIEAAAISKEIAGVAKKYPSNSVIQAVFSEAALKSGDVKLQKPDVKAEEVESGALVDKAIASVSAALGVLAGKATPEEIAEYKAFVYSCGDSVANAAGSGLFGAGQKVSDKEAIALAKFKAALV
;
A
#
# COMPACT_ATOMS: atom_id res chain seq x y z
N MET A 1 0.68 20.18 16.55
CA MET A 1 -0.58 20.39 15.82
C MET A 1 -0.76 19.17 14.92
N VAL A 2 -1.93 18.52 14.96
CA VAL A 2 -2.20 17.40 14.02
C VAL A 2 -2.40 18.03 12.65
N ALA A 3 -1.61 17.63 11.65
CA ALA A 3 -1.81 18.12 10.29
C ALA A 3 -3.25 17.79 9.86
N SER A 4 -4.02 18.82 9.50
CA SER A 4 -5.38 18.63 9.01
C SER A 4 -5.33 18.35 7.51
N TYR A 5 -5.78 17.17 7.11
CA TYR A 5 -5.93 16.76 5.72
C TYR A 5 -7.39 16.92 5.29
N THR A 6 -7.62 17.29 4.03
CA THR A 6 -8.98 17.24 3.48
C THR A 6 -9.39 15.78 3.20
N PRO A 7 -10.69 15.46 3.07
CA PRO A 7 -11.12 14.12 2.68
C PRO A 7 -10.48 13.59 1.39
N GLU A 8 -10.26 14.48 0.41
CA GLU A 8 -9.59 14.14 -0.86
C GLU A 8 -8.12 13.79 -0.63
N GLU A 9 -7.42 14.57 0.20
CA GLU A 9 -6.03 14.32 0.58
C GLU A 9 -5.88 13.02 1.37
N MET A 10 -6.77 12.78 2.34
CA MET A 10 -6.81 11.53 3.09
C MET A 10 -7.06 10.34 2.19
N THR A 11 -7.89 10.49 1.16
CA THR A 11 -8.13 9.44 0.16
C THR A 11 -6.87 9.17 -0.66
N MET A 12 -6.15 10.19 -1.14
CA MET A 12 -4.87 10.00 -1.84
C MET A 12 -3.83 9.30 -0.97
N ILE A 13 -3.74 9.67 0.32
CA ILE A 13 -2.85 9.04 1.30
C ILE A 13 -3.27 7.58 1.56
N ALA A 14 -4.57 7.28 1.61
CA ALA A 14 -5.06 5.92 1.79
C ALA A 14 -4.84 5.03 0.56
N GLU A 15 -4.98 5.58 -0.65
CA GLU A 15 -4.87 4.84 -1.91
C GLU A 15 -3.48 4.30 -2.17
N ALA A 16 -2.42 5.06 -1.87
CA ALA A 16 -1.04 4.66 -2.15
C ALA A 16 -0.63 3.30 -1.55
N PRO A 17 -0.77 3.05 -0.23
CA PRO A 17 -0.44 1.74 0.36
C PRO A 17 -1.36 0.63 -0.15
N MET A 18 -2.63 0.93 -0.43
CA MET A 18 -3.60 -0.06 -0.95
C MET A 18 -3.29 -0.49 -2.38
N LEU A 19 -3.04 0.46 -3.28
CA LEU A 19 -2.67 0.18 -4.66
C LEU A 19 -1.30 -0.48 -4.75
N THR A 20 -0.37 -0.17 -3.84
CA THR A 20 0.92 -0.86 -3.76
C THR A 20 0.73 -2.34 -3.44
N GLY A 21 -0.03 -2.68 -2.39
CA GLY A 21 -0.34 -4.07 -2.06
C GLY A 21 -1.09 -4.78 -3.19
N LEU A 22 -2.09 -4.13 -3.78
CA LEU A 22 -2.87 -4.68 -4.89
C LEU A 22 -2.01 -4.93 -6.14
N ALA A 23 -1.12 -4.01 -6.50
CA ALA A 23 -0.26 -4.18 -7.66
C ALA A 23 0.67 -5.38 -7.47
N VAL A 24 1.23 -5.58 -6.27
CA VAL A 24 2.06 -6.76 -5.98
C VAL A 24 1.24 -8.04 -6.03
N ALA A 25 0.04 -8.06 -5.46
CA ALA A 25 -0.86 -9.22 -5.53
C ALA A 25 -1.19 -9.61 -6.98
N MET A 26 -1.39 -8.61 -7.84
CA MET A 26 -1.88 -8.83 -9.19
C MET A 26 -0.77 -9.18 -10.21
N VAL A 27 0.50 -8.88 -9.94
CA VAL A 27 1.56 -9.22 -10.92
C VAL A 27 1.76 -10.74 -11.06
N ASP A 28 1.27 -11.54 -10.11
CA ASP A 28 1.37 -13.00 -10.16
C ASP A 28 0.13 -13.75 -9.63
N VAL A 29 -1.05 -13.39 -10.14
CA VAL A 29 -2.39 -13.94 -9.80
C VAL A 29 -2.49 -15.49 -9.85
N GLY A 30 -1.51 -16.18 -10.46
CA GLY A 30 -1.50 -17.64 -10.59
C GLY A 30 -0.83 -18.40 -9.44
N ILE A 31 -0.02 -17.75 -8.60
CA ILE A 31 0.78 -18.45 -7.57
C ILE A 31 0.04 -18.51 -6.23
N VAL A 32 -0.78 -17.52 -5.87
CA VAL A 32 -1.52 -17.45 -4.59
C VAL A 32 -2.96 -16.94 -4.75
N SER A 33 -3.80 -17.27 -3.76
CA SER A 33 -5.22 -16.88 -3.71
C SER A 33 -5.38 -15.41 -3.32
N THR A 34 -6.11 -14.66 -4.15
CA THR A 34 -6.48 -13.23 -3.97
C THR A 34 -7.06 -12.90 -2.58
N ALA A 35 -7.68 -13.88 -1.90
CA ALA A 35 -8.20 -13.71 -0.55
C ALA A 35 -7.11 -13.62 0.55
N ILE A 36 -6.00 -14.34 0.41
CA ILE A 36 -4.88 -14.31 1.37
C ILE A 36 -4.15 -12.97 1.26
N GLU A 37 -3.95 -12.51 0.04
CA GLU A 37 -3.31 -11.23 -0.28
C GLU A 37 -4.16 -10.06 0.23
N ALA A 38 -5.47 -10.08 -0.01
CA ALA A 38 -6.39 -9.09 0.54
C ALA A 38 -6.37 -9.05 2.08
N ALA A 39 -6.29 -10.23 2.73
CA ALA A 39 -6.17 -10.32 4.19
C ALA A 39 -4.83 -9.75 4.70
N ALA A 40 -3.74 -9.95 3.98
CA ALA A 40 -2.42 -9.41 4.33
C ALA A 40 -2.43 -7.88 4.31
N ILE A 41 -2.95 -7.26 3.24
CA ILE A 41 -3.10 -5.79 3.15
C ILE A 41 -3.98 -5.27 4.29
N SER A 42 -5.14 -5.89 4.50
CA SER A 42 -6.10 -5.47 5.53
C SER A 42 -5.46 -5.51 6.94
N LYS A 43 -4.64 -6.52 7.21
CA LYS A 43 -3.92 -6.65 8.49
C LYS A 43 -2.87 -5.56 8.67
N GLU A 44 -2.10 -5.24 7.62
CA GLU A 44 -1.10 -4.16 7.68
C GLU A 44 -1.78 -2.82 7.96
N ILE A 45 -2.87 -2.52 7.24
CA ILE A 45 -3.68 -1.30 7.44
C ILE A 45 -4.27 -1.23 8.86
N ALA A 46 -4.85 -2.33 9.36
CA ALA A 46 -5.42 -2.34 10.71
C ALA A 46 -4.38 -2.19 11.83
N GLY A 47 -3.11 -2.54 11.57
CA GLY A 47 -2.01 -2.49 12.52
C GLY A 47 -1.19 -1.20 12.49
N VAL A 48 -1.20 -0.46 11.37
CA VAL A 48 -0.25 0.63 11.12
C VAL A 48 -0.34 1.76 12.15
N ALA A 49 -1.54 2.15 12.57
CA ALA A 49 -1.72 3.19 13.58
C ALA A 49 -1.17 2.80 14.96
N LYS A 50 -1.15 1.49 15.28
CA LYS A 50 -0.49 1.00 16.51
C LYS A 50 1.03 0.93 16.37
N LYS A 51 1.52 0.66 15.15
CA LYS A 51 2.95 0.59 14.82
C LYS A 51 3.61 1.97 14.84
N TYR A 52 2.89 3.01 14.40
CA TYR A 52 3.37 4.38 14.35
C TYR A 52 2.47 5.33 15.16
N PRO A 53 2.47 5.21 16.51
CA PRO A 53 1.58 5.98 17.37
C PRO A 53 1.86 7.50 17.36
N SER A 54 3.09 7.89 17.00
CA SER A 54 3.54 9.29 16.97
C SER A 54 3.43 9.94 15.58
N ASN A 55 3.10 9.17 14.55
CA ASN A 55 3.02 9.67 13.18
C ASN A 55 1.67 10.29 12.89
N SER A 56 1.59 11.62 12.80
CA SER A 56 0.29 12.30 12.67
C SER A 56 -0.40 12.03 11.34
N VAL A 57 0.36 11.76 10.26
CA VAL A 57 -0.18 11.37 8.95
C VAL A 57 -0.92 10.04 9.06
N ILE A 58 -0.25 9.04 9.63
CA ILE A 58 -0.79 7.70 9.77
C ILE A 58 -1.99 7.71 10.71
N GLN A 59 -1.94 8.46 11.82
CA GLN A 59 -3.08 8.58 12.73
C GLN A 59 -4.28 9.27 12.07
N ALA A 60 -4.06 10.29 11.25
CA ALA A 60 -5.11 11.03 10.58
C ALA A 60 -5.91 10.18 9.58
N VAL A 61 -5.29 9.17 8.96
CA VAL A 61 -5.88 8.39 7.86
C VAL A 61 -6.24 6.96 8.27
N PHE A 62 -5.42 6.31 9.11
CA PHE A 62 -5.51 4.87 9.38
C PHE A 62 -5.81 4.55 10.85
N SER A 63 -6.07 5.54 11.69
CA SER A 63 -6.59 5.26 13.04
C SER A 63 -7.98 4.63 12.96
N GLU A 64 -8.37 3.86 13.98
CA GLU A 64 -9.69 3.24 14.04
C GLU A 64 -10.83 4.28 13.93
N ALA A 65 -10.61 5.48 14.47
CA ALA A 65 -11.56 6.58 14.35
C ALA A 65 -11.64 7.11 12.91
N ALA A 66 -10.50 7.33 12.24
CA ALA A 66 -10.45 7.79 10.84
C ALA A 66 -11.09 6.78 9.87
N LEU A 67 -10.81 5.49 10.05
CA LEU A 67 -11.41 4.43 9.22
C LEU A 67 -12.93 4.33 9.38
N LYS A 68 -13.49 4.80 10.50
CA LYS A 68 -14.93 4.81 10.78
C LYS A 68 -15.62 6.15 10.47
N SER A 69 -14.88 7.23 10.21
CA SER A 69 -15.47 8.56 10.01
C SER A 69 -16.14 8.71 8.64
N GLY A 70 -15.70 7.93 7.64
CA GLY A 70 -16.16 8.05 6.25
C GLY A 70 -15.48 9.17 5.46
N ASP A 71 -14.46 9.82 6.03
CA ASP A 71 -13.66 10.86 5.36
C ASP A 71 -12.75 10.27 4.28
N VAL A 72 -12.29 9.02 4.50
CA VAL A 72 -11.54 8.25 3.51
C VAL A 72 -12.52 7.49 2.63
N LYS A 73 -12.61 7.87 1.35
CA LYS A 73 -13.52 7.25 0.37
C LYS A 73 -12.75 6.43 -0.65
N LEU A 74 -12.33 5.26 -0.21
CA LEU A 74 -11.66 4.31 -1.09
C LEU A 74 -12.66 3.70 -2.06
N GLN A 75 -12.46 3.98 -3.34
CA GLN A 75 -13.20 3.29 -4.39
C GLN A 75 -12.59 1.90 -4.58
N LYS A 76 -13.44 0.93 -4.88
CA LYS A 76 -12.95 -0.37 -5.34
C LYS A 76 -12.14 -0.14 -6.61
N PRO A 77 -10.84 -0.52 -6.64
CA PRO A 77 -10.05 -0.35 -7.85
C PRO A 77 -10.66 -1.16 -8.99
N ASP A 78 -10.96 -0.50 -10.10
CA ASP A 78 -11.25 -1.17 -11.37
C ASP A 78 -9.90 -1.54 -12.00
N VAL A 79 -9.54 -2.83 -11.91
CA VAL A 79 -8.28 -3.37 -12.42
C VAL A 79 -8.60 -4.25 -13.61
N LYS A 80 -8.06 -3.87 -14.77
CA LYS A 80 -8.21 -4.64 -16.01
C LYS A 80 -7.05 -5.62 -16.18
N ALA A 81 -7.30 -6.77 -16.80
CA ALA A 81 -6.27 -7.77 -17.06
C ALA A 81 -5.12 -7.18 -17.89
N GLU A 82 -5.45 -6.32 -18.84
CA GLU A 82 -4.47 -5.65 -19.71
C GLU A 82 -3.56 -4.68 -18.93
N GLU A 83 -4.06 -4.05 -17.86
CA GLU A 83 -3.24 -3.19 -16.98
C GLU A 83 -2.24 -4.01 -16.16
N VAL A 84 -2.60 -5.24 -15.80
CA VAL A 84 -1.72 -6.17 -15.10
C VAL A 84 -0.64 -6.68 -16.05
N GLU A 85 -1.03 -7.19 -17.22
CA GLU A 85 -0.11 -7.77 -18.21
C GLU A 85 0.90 -6.75 -18.75
N SER A 86 0.47 -5.52 -18.97
CA SER A 86 1.34 -4.43 -19.45
C SER A 86 2.22 -3.82 -18.34
N GLY A 87 1.94 -4.11 -17.08
CA GLY A 87 2.58 -3.46 -15.92
C GLY A 87 2.02 -2.07 -15.58
N ALA A 88 1.01 -1.58 -16.32
CA ALA A 88 0.38 -0.28 -16.07
C ALA A 88 -0.24 -0.17 -14.67
N LEU A 89 -0.67 -1.28 -14.06
CA LEU A 89 -1.14 -1.29 -12.67
C LEU A 89 -0.03 -0.90 -11.68
N VAL A 90 1.20 -1.39 -11.89
CA VAL A 90 2.36 -1.02 -11.05
C VAL A 90 2.68 0.46 -11.25
N ASP A 91 2.66 0.95 -12.49
CA ASP A 91 2.93 2.36 -12.79
C ASP A 91 1.85 3.28 -12.18
N LYS A 92 0.58 2.87 -12.20
CA LYS A 92 -0.54 3.56 -11.53
C LYS A 92 -0.36 3.61 -10.03
N ALA A 93 0.07 2.52 -9.40
CA ALA A 93 0.37 2.49 -7.98
C ALA A 93 1.54 3.43 -7.64
N ILE A 94 2.60 3.46 -8.44
CA ILE A 94 3.74 4.39 -8.27
C ILE A 94 3.29 5.85 -8.41
N ALA A 95 2.39 6.14 -9.37
CA ALA A 95 1.81 7.48 -9.52
C ALA A 95 0.99 7.88 -8.29
N SER A 96 0.21 6.96 -7.70
CA SER A 96 -0.53 7.19 -6.45
C SER A 96 0.42 7.46 -5.27
N VAL A 97 1.51 6.70 -5.15
CA VAL A 97 2.57 6.97 -4.15
C VAL A 97 3.13 8.38 -4.32
N SER A 98 3.45 8.76 -5.55
CA SER A 98 4.00 10.10 -5.85
C SER A 98 3.01 11.21 -5.50
N ALA A 99 1.72 11.02 -5.80
CA ALA A 99 0.65 11.97 -5.46
C ALA A 99 0.50 12.11 -3.93
N ALA A 100 0.48 11.00 -3.19
CA ALA A 100 0.42 11.03 -1.73
C ALA A 100 1.63 11.76 -1.14
N LEU A 101 2.85 11.48 -1.60
CA LEU A 101 4.05 12.18 -1.15
C LEU A 101 4.00 13.68 -1.47
N GLY A 102 3.41 14.06 -2.60
CA GLY A 102 3.14 15.46 -2.95
C GLY A 102 2.19 16.16 -1.96
N VAL A 103 1.15 15.47 -1.48
CA VAL A 103 0.24 15.98 -0.43
C VAL A 103 0.97 16.15 0.91
N LEU A 104 1.86 15.22 1.25
CA LEU A 104 2.61 15.26 2.51
C LEU A 104 3.71 16.33 2.51
N ALA A 105 4.21 16.71 1.34
CA ALA A 105 5.24 17.73 1.19
C ALA A 105 4.79 19.06 1.83
N GLY A 106 5.52 19.51 2.84
CA GLY A 106 5.24 20.76 3.57
C GLY A 106 4.14 20.66 4.63
N LYS A 107 3.46 19.51 4.78
CA LYS A 107 2.47 19.26 5.85
C LYS A 107 2.96 18.27 6.90
N ALA A 108 3.82 17.33 6.51
CA ALA A 108 4.40 16.32 7.38
C ALA A 108 5.89 16.58 7.61
N THR A 109 6.40 16.10 8.74
CA THR A 109 7.84 16.11 9.02
C THR A 109 8.58 15.07 8.16
N PRO A 110 9.89 15.22 7.95
CA PRO A 110 10.68 14.23 7.22
C PRO A 110 10.62 12.82 7.85
N GLU A 111 10.53 12.74 9.18
CA GLU A 111 10.39 11.48 9.91
C GLU A 111 9.04 10.81 9.62
N GLU A 112 7.95 11.58 9.69
CA GLU A 112 6.61 11.06 9.37
C GLU A 112 6.51 10.57 7.92
N ILE A 113 7.14 11.29 6.99
CA ILE A 113 7.21 10.89 5.58
C ILE A 113 8.01 9.60 5.42
N ALA A 114 9.13 9.44 6.13
CA ALA A 114 9.94 8.23 6.08
C ALA A 114 9.18 7.00 6.60
N GLU A 115 8.48 7.14 7.72
CA GLU A 115 7.64 6.08 8.28
C GLU A 115 6.44 5.75 7.37
N TYR A 116 5.81 6.76 6.77
CA TYR A 116 4.75 6.57 5.79
C TYR A 116 5.26 5.82 4.55
N LYS A 117 6.44 6.17 4.02
CA LYS A 117 7.09 5.44 2.93
C LYS A 117 7.37 3.98 3.31
N ALA A 118 7.87 3.75 4.52
CA ALA A 118 8.11 2.40 5.02
C ALA A 118 6.82 1.58 5.13
N PHE A 119 5.71 2.21 5.55
CA PHE A 119 4.39 1.60 5.58
C PHE A 119 3.87 1.24 4.18
N VAL A 120 3.98 2.16 3.21
CA VAL A 120 3.58 1.89 1.81
C VAL A 120 4.35 0.69 1.27
N TYR A 121 5.67 0.64 1.48
CA TYR A 121 6.48 -0.51 1.07
C TYR A 121 6.04 -1.80 1.77
N SER A 122 5.77 -1.75 3.08
CA SER A 122 5.37 -2.95 3.84
C SER A 122 4.04 -3.53 3.37
N CYS A 123 3.13 -2.74 2.79
CA CYS A 123 1.91 -3.30 2.20
C CYS A 123 2.21 -4.21 0.99
N GLY A 124 3.14 -3.81 0.12
CA GLY A 124 3.59 -4.67 -0.99
C GLY A 124 4.40 -5.87 -0.49
N ASP A 125 5.32 -5.64 0.43
CA ASP A 125 6.20 -6.68 0.97
C ASP A 125 5.41 -7.76 1.76
N SER A 126 4.42 -7.35 2.56
CA SER A 126 3.54 -8.26 3.29
C SER A 126 2.69 -9.12 2.36
N VAL A 127 2.26 -8.59 1.21
CA VAL A 127 1.52 -9.37 0.20
C VAL A 127 2.40 -10.42 -0.43
N ALA A 128 3.56 -10.02 -0.95
CA ALA A 128 4.53 -10.95 -1.53
C ALA A 128 4.89 -12.05 -0.52
N ASN A 129 5.24 -11.70 0.73
CA ASN A 129 5.63 -12.68 1.73
C ASN A 129 4.48 -13.53 2.30
N ALA A 130 3.23 -13.08 2.18
CA ALA A 130 2.06 -13.91 2.48
C ALA A 130 1.86 -14.99 1.41
N ALA A 131 2.33 -14.72 0.19
CA ALA A 131 2.20 -15.57 -0.96
C ALA A 131 3.34 -16.61 -1.07
N GLY A 132 3.31 -17.64 -0.22
CA GLY A 132 4.27 -18.76 -0.38
C GLY A 132 4.06 -19.51 -1.70
N SER A 133 5.09 -19.67 -2.55
CA SER A 133 4.95 -20.41 -3.81
C SER A 133 4.96 -21.94 -3.56
N GLY A 134 3.86 -22.54 -3.11
CA GLY A 134 3.74 -24.01 -3.03
C GLY A 134 2.58 -24.54 -2.18
N LEU A 135 2.17 -25.79 -2.43
CA LEU A 135 1.21 -26.52 -1.59
C LEU A 135 1.75 -26.58 -0.15
N PHE A 136 1.04 -25.98 0.81
CA PHE A 136 1.47 -25.81 2.21
C PHE A 136 2.70 -24.90 2.46
N GLY A 137 3.05 -23.98 1.53
CA GLY A 137 4.08 -22.96 1.78
C GLY A 137 5.53 -23.45 1.67
N ALA A 138 5.78 -24.52 0.91
CA ALA A 138 7.07 -25.18 0.79
C ALA A 138 8.04 -24.59 -0.26
N GLY A 139 7.64 -23.58 -1.05
CA GLY A 139 8.52 -22.96 -2.05
C GLY A 139 8.90 -21.51 -1.75
N GLN A 140 9.47 -20.84 -2.75
CA GLN A 140 9.99 -19.48 -2.65
C GLN A 140 8.87 -18.50 -2.27
N LYS A 141 9.07 -17.74 -1.21
CA LYS A 141 8.02 -16.85 -0.68
C LYS A 141 7.68 -15.66 -1.57
N VAL A 142 8.50 -15.35 -2.57
CA VAL A 142 8.35 -14.19 -3.44
C VAL A 142 8.76 -14.60 -4.84
N SER A 143 7.88 -14.38 -5.81
CA SER A 143 8.12 -14.67 -7.22
C SER A 143 9.03 -13.63 -7.87
N ASP A 144 9.61 -13.94 -9.03
CA ASP A 144 10.45 -12.99 -9.77
C ASP A 144 9.65 -11.73 -10.16
N LYS A 145 8.37 -11.88 -10.50
CA LYS A 145 7.50 -10.75 -10.87
C LYS A 145 7.21 -9.85 -9.68
N GLU A 146 6.93 -10.44 -8.52
CA GLU A 146 6.73 -9.70 -7.27
C GLU A 146 8.02 -8.98 -6.86
N ALA A 147 9.18 -9.65 -6.95
CA ALA A 147 10.48 -9.04 -6.65
C ALA A 147 10.79 -7.84 -7.56
N ILE A 148 10.47 -7.93 -8.86
CA ILE A 148 10.59 -6.81 -9.81
C ILE A 148 9.66 -5.65 -9.42
N ALA A 149 8.40 -5.94 -9.07
CA ALA A 149 7.46 -4.91 -8.62
C ALA A 149 7.93 -4.22 -7.34
N LEU A 150 8.37 -4.99 -6.33
CA LEU A 150 8.92 -4.46 -5.08
C LEU A 150 10.15 -3.58 -5.31
N ALA A 151 11.04 -3.97 -6.23
CA ALA A 151 12.19 -3.16 -6.60
C ALA A 151 11.78 -1.81 -7.21
N LYS A 152 10.74 -1.77 -8.06
CA LYS A 152 10.19 -0.52 -8.60
C LYS A 152 9.59 0.36 -7.49
N PHE A 153 8.81 -0.21 -6.56
CA PHE A 153 8.27 0.55 -5.43
C PHE A 153 9.37 1.11 -4.53
N LYS A 154 10.40 0.30 -4.23
CA LYS A 154 11.56 0.76 -3.45
C LYS A 154 12.27 1.94 -4.11
N ALA A 155 12.41 1.92 -5.44
CA ALA A 155 12.98 3.02 -6.21
C ALA A 155 12.07 4.26 -6.30
N ALA A 156 10.75 4.11 -6.15
CA ALA A 156 9.82 5.25 -6.11
C ALA A 156 9.71 5.87 -4.71
N LEU A 157 10.04 5.12 -3.65
CA LEU A 157 9.91 5.52 -2.25
C LEU A 157 11.18 6.13 -1.64
N VAL A 158 12.28 6.21 -2.39
CA VAL A 158 13.51 6.90 -1.94
C VAL A 158 13.30 8.38 -1.67
#